data_AF-A0AAV5DVU1-F1
#
_entry.id   AF-A0AAV5DVU1-F1
#
_cell.length_a   1.000
_cell.length_b   1.000
_cell.length_c   1.000
_cell.angle_alpha   90.00
_cell.angle_beta   90.00
_cell.angle_gamma   90.00
#
_symmetry.space_group_name_H-M   'P 1'
#
loop_
_entity.id
_entity.type
_entity.pdbx_description
1 polymer ?
#
loop_
_entity_poly.entity_id
_entity_poly.type
_entity_poly.pdbx_seq_one_letter_code
_entity_poly.pdbx_strand_id
1 'polypeptide(L)'
;MFDMYIYTMGDKAYAIEIAKLLDPDNIYFSSKVISNSDCTQRHQKGLDVVLGAESVAVILDDTENDVETDLSSRDVREVIKAVRNEVLQGCKLVFSRVFPRHARPQDQFIWKMAEQLGAVCCTDVDSTVTHVVAVDPGTDKAQWAARNKKFLVHPRWVEAANFRWHRQPEENFPVPPLKEKGKDKERSKDKENVVGVEKVTGQDKDNAIAGREKAQENAVPSHATTTAGPTDS
;
A
#
# COMPACT_ATOMS: atom_id res chain seq x y z
N MET A 1 26.06 -5.37 -15.71
CA MET A 1 26.40 -5.40 -14.27
C MET A 1 26.20 -3.99 -13.76
N PHE A 2 25.68 -3.80 -12.54
CA PHE A 2 25.37 -2.48 -11.99
C PHE A 2 26.26 -2.20 -10.78
N ASP A 3 26.68 -0.94 -10.62
CA ASP A 3 27.22 -0.43 -9.37
C ASP A 3 26.05 -0.16 -8.40
N MET A 4 26.09 -0.80 -7.22
CA MET A 4 24.99 -0.69 -6.25
C MET A 4 25.25 0.40 -5.21
N TYR A 5 24.18 1.10 -4.82
CA TYR A 5 24.19 2.18 -3.83
C TYR A 5 23.06 1.92 -2.83
N ILE A 6 23.29 2.23 -1.54
CA ILE A 6 22.23 2.30 -0.53
C ILE A 6 21.85 3.76 -0.37
N TYR A 7 20.59 4.12 -0.62
CA TYR A 7 20.04 5.45 -0.33
C TYR A 7 18.87 5.30 0.65
N THR A 8 19.06 5.74 1.91
CA THR A 8 18.05 5.69 2.95
C THR A 8 17.80 7.06 3.61
N MET A 9 16.57 7.27 4.10
CA MET A 9 16.22 8.39 4.98
C MET A 9 16.54 8.10 6.46
N GLY A 10 17.16 6.95 6.76
CA GLY A 10 17.73 6.63 8.06
C GLY A 10 19.06 7.36 8.35
N ASP A 11 19.56 7.14 9.56
CA ASP A 11 20.87 7.62 10.01
C ASP A 11 22.03 6.87 9.32
N LYS A 12 23.18 7.54 9.16
CA LYS A 12 24.37 6.98 8.48
C LYS A 12 24.97 5.78 9.20
N ALA A 13 24.99 5.75 10.53
CA ALA A 13 25.49 4.61 11.30
C ALA A 13 24.58 3.39 11.12
N TYR A 14 23.25 3.59 11.17
CA TYR A 14 22.28 2.54 10.87
C TYR A 14 22.45 2.00 9.44
N ALA A 15 22.60 2.89 8.46
CA ALA A 15 22.80 2.50 7.05
C ALA A 15 24.09 1.67 6.85
N ILE A 16 25.17 1.99 7.57
CA ILE A 16 26.43 1.24 7.53
C ILE A 16 26.31 -0.15 8.17
N GLU A 17 25.64 -0.30 9.31
CA GLU A 17 25.45 -1.63 9.90
C GLU A 17 24.52 -2.52 9.05
N ILE A 18 23.51 -1.94 8.40
CA ILE A 18 22.69 -2.66 7.41
C ILE A 18 23.51 -3.04 6.17
N ALA A 19 24.42 -2.17 5.69
CA ALA A 19 25.31 -2.49 4.57
C ALA A 19 26.20 -3.71 4.90
N LYS A 20 26.84 -3.74 6.08
CA LYS A 20 27.66 -4.88 6.55
C LYS A 20 26.85 -6.17 6.69
N LEU A 21 25.58 -6.09 7.06
CA LEU A 21 24.69 -7.25 7.20
C LEU A 21 24.28 -7.84 5.83
N LEU A 22 24.12 -6.99 4.82
CA LEU A 22 23.70 -7.38 3.46
C LEU A 22 24.88 -7.74 2.54
N ASP A 23 26.07 -7.19 2.80
CA ASP A 23 27.29 -7.35 2.00
C ASP A 23 28.53 -7.50 2.91
N PRO A 24 28.68 -8.64 3.63
CA PRO A 24 29.76 -8.81 4.61
C PRO A 24 31.17 -8.79 3.98
N ASP A 25 31.28 -9.25 2.73
CA ASP A 25 32.52 -9.25 1.94
C ASP A 25 32.78 -7.90 1.23
N ASN A 26 31.87 -6.93 1.37
CA ASN A 26 32.00 -5.55 0.89
C ASN A 26 32.20 -5.44 -0.64
N ILE A 27 31.52 -6.30 -1.40
CA ILE A 27 31.65 -6.49 -2.86
C ILE A 27 30.71 -5.55 -3.64
N TYR A 28 29.53 -5.26 -3.11
CA TYR A 28 28.43 -4.59 -3.81
C TYR A 28 28.30 -3.12 -3.44
N PHE A 29 28.29 -2.81 -2.14
CA PHE A 29 27.98 -1.47 -1.63
C PHE A 29 29.22 -0.68 -1.23
N SER A 30 30.28 -1.33 -0.71
CA SER A 30 31.57 -0.67 -0.40
C SER A 30 31.40 0.64 0.41
N SER A 31 31.74 1.81 -0.17
CA SER A 31 31.53 3.14 0.44
C SER A 31 30.30 3.89 -0.10
N LYS A 32 29.44 3.26 -0.90
CA LYS A 32 28.31 3.84 -1.65
C LYS A 32 27.03 3.93 -0.81
N VAL A 33 27.14 4.49 0.39
CA VAL A 33 26.04 4.63 1.35
C VAL A 33 25.68 6.12 1.52
N ILE A 34 24.47 6.46 1.07
CA ILE A 34 23.86 7.78 1.15
C ILE A 34 22.74 7.73 2.20
N SER A 35 22.80 8.64 3.17
CA SER A 35 21.89 8.71 4.31
C SER A 35 21.21 10.09 4.40
N ASN A 36 20.29 10.24 5.35
CA ASN A 36 19.58 11.51 5.57
C ASN A 36 20.53 12.69 5.89
N SER A 37 21.69 12.44 6.53
CA SER A 37 22.69 13.48 6.80
C SER A 37 23.48 13.92 5.56
N ASP A 38 23.40 13.16 4.47
CA ASP A 38 24.06 13.44 3.19
C ASP A 38 23.11 14.14 2.18
N CYS A 39 21.84 14.34 2.55
CA CYS A 39 20.81 14.90 1.67
C CYS A 39 20.81 16.44 1.65
N THR A 40 20.85 17.03 0.45
CA THR A 40 20.79 18.49 0.27
C THR A 40 19.40 19.09 0.47
N GLN A 41 18.33 18.29 0.32
CA GLN A 41 16.95 18.70 0.55
C GLN A 41 16.29 17.85 1.64
N ARG A 42 15.62 18.51 2.59
CA ARG A 42 15.03 17.83 3.76
C ARG A 42 13.71 17.17 3.36
N HIS A 43 13.56 15.88 3.66
CA HIS A 43 12.39 15.04 3.37
C HIS A 43 12.13 14.72 1.88
N GLN A 44 13.09 14.95 0.98
CA GLN A 44 12.99 14.55 -0.43
C GLN A 44 14.25 13.78 -0.85
N LYS A 45 14.08 12.63 -1.51
CA LYS A 45 15.20 11.90 -2.12
C LYS A 45 15.59 12.59 -3.44
N GLY A 46 16.82 13.08 -3.53
CA GLY A 46 17.31 13.84 -4.68
C GLY A 46 18.49 13.14 -5.36
N LEU A 47 18.59 13.24 -6.69
CA LEU A 47 19.72 12.69 -7.45
C LEU A 47 21.04 13.45 -7.23
N ASP A 48 20.96 14.64 -6.64
CA ASP A 48 22.03 15.62 -6.36
C ASP A 48 23.26 15.05 -5.62
N VAL A 49 23.11 13.91 -4.93
CA VAL A 49 24.19 13.22 -4.21
C VAL A 49 24.87 12.11 -5.06
N VAL A 50 24.26 11.70 -6.18
CA VAL A 50 24.75 10.65 -7.10
C VAL A 50 25.37 11.30 -8.35
N LEU A 51 26.39 12.12 -8.12
CA LEU A 51 27.05 12.91 -9.17
C LEU A 51 27.59 12.04 -10.32
N GLY A 52 27.06 12.23 -11.53
CA GLY A 52 27.70 11.83 -12.79
C GLY A 52 27.18 10.56 -13.51
N ALA A 53 26.11 9.92 -13.03
CA ALA A 53 25.56 8.68 -13.64
C ALA A 53 24.06 8.76 -14.04
N GLU A 54 23.57 9.97 -14.26
CA GLU A 54 22.14 10.34 -14.25
C GLU A 54 21.26 9.64 -15.30
N SER A 55 21.85 9.07 -16.35
CA SER A 55 21.16 8.34 -17.44
C SER A 55 21.20 6.80 -17.32
N VAL A 56 21.89 6.26 -16.31
CA VAL A 56 22.10 4.79 -16.14
C VAL A 56 21.68 4.29 -14.76
N ALA A 57 21.41 5.19 -13.80
CA ALA A 57 20.95 4.83 -12.46
C ALA A 57 19.52 4.25 -12.46
N VAL A 58 19.32 3.13 -11.76
CA VAL A 58 18.00 2.57 -11.44
C VAL A 58 17.79 2.69 -9.94
N ILE A 59 16.72 3.37 -9.52
CA ILE A 59 16.33 3.46 -8.12
C ILE A 59 15.34 2.33 -7.82
N LEU A 60 15.57 1.59 -6.75
CA LEU A 60 14.62 0.64 -6.16
C LEU A 60 14.18 1.21 -4.80
N ASP A 61 12.92 1.62 -4.73
CA ASP A 61 12.32 2.33 -3.60
C ASP A 61 10.94 1.71 -3.32
N ASP A 62 10.55 1.59 -2.05
CA ASP A 62 9.20 1.22 -1.64
C ASP A 62 8.26 2.44 -1.56
N THR A 63 8.84 3.66 -1.63
CA THR A 63 8.09 4.92 -1.62
C THR A 63 7.98 5.53 -3.03
N GLU A 64 6.74 5.73 -3.50
CA GLU A 64 6.45 6.39 -4.78
C GLU A 64 6.65 7.91 -4.67
N ASN A 65 7.90 8.35 -4.84
CA ASN A 65 8.25 9.76 -5.04
C ASN A 65 8.46 10.04 -6.53
N ASP A 66 7.80 11.07 -7.07
CA ASP A 66 7.96 11.50 -8.46
C ASP A 66 9.36 12.13 -8.67
N VAL A 67 10.33 11.32 -9.10
CA VAL A 67 11.67 11.80 -9.52
C VAL A 67 11.58 12.38 -10.93
N GLU A 68 11.04 13.60 -11.04
CA GLU A 68 11.00 14.36 -12.29
C GLU A 68 12.43 14.54 -12.84
N THR A 69 12.66 13.96 -14.02
CA THR A 69 13.93 14.05 -14.76
C THR A 69 13.62 14.02 -16.27
N ASP A 70 14.15 15.01 -16.98
CA ASP A 70 14.16 15.09 -18.45
C ASP A 70 15.48 14.48 -19.00
N LEU A 71 15.62 14.42 -20.32
CA LEU A 71 16.73 13.94 -21.16
C LEU A 71 16.56 12.53 -21.76
N SER A 72 17.29 12.28 -22.85
CA SER A 72 16.71 11.62 -24.02
C SER A 72 17.37 10.30 -24.47
N SER A 73 16.58 9.45 -25.11
CA SER A 73 16.96 8.35 -26.03
C SER A 73 17.79 7.17 -25.51
N ARG A 74 18.42 7.27 -24.34
CA ARG A 74 19.14 6.16 -23.66
C ARG A 74 18.86 6.03 -22.17
N ASP A 75 17.92 6.82 -21.65
CA ASP A 75 17.54 6.77 -20.24
C ASP A 75 16.86 5.43 -19.90
N VAL A 76 17.31 4.78 -18.84
CA VAL A 76 16.71 3.55 -18.32
C VAL A 76 15.27 3.79 -17.85
N ARG A 77 14.88 5.03 -17.48
CA ARG A 77 13.48 5.42 -17.24
C ARG A 77 12.61 5.25 -18.48
N GLU A 78 13.10 5.58 -19.69
CA GLU A 78 12.36 5.35 -20.93
C GLU A 78 12.25 3.86 -21.26
N VAL A 79 13.29 3.07 -20.98
CA VAL A 79 13.25 1.60 -21.13
C VAL A 79 12.22 0.98 -20.16
N ILE A 80 12.20 1.41 -18.89
CA ILE A 80 11.24 0.96 -17.89
C ILE A 80 9.81 1.41 -18.23
N LYS A 81 9.63 2.64 -18.73
CA LYS A 81 8.33 3.12 -19.24
C LYS A 81 7.85 2.24 -20.39
N ALA A 82 8.70 1.94 -21.38
CA ALA A 82 8.35 1.08 -22.50
C ALA A 82 7.93 -0.33 -22.05
N VAL A 83 8.74 -1.00 -21.22
CA VAL A 83 8.44 -2.34 -20.69
C VAL A 83 7.15 -2.34 -19.85
N ARG A 84 6.88 -1.29 -19.06
CA ARG A 84 5.62 -1.15 -18.33
C ARG A 84 4.44 -0.89 -19.28
N ASN A 85 4.62 -0.16 -20.37
CA ASN A 85 3.59 0.13 -21.36
C ASN A 85 3.08 -1.13 -22.10
N GLU A 86 3.88 -2.19 -22.17
CA GLU A 86 3.48 -3.48 -22.74
C GLU A 86 2.47 -4.24 -21.85
N VAL A 87 2.38 -3.92 -20.56
CA VAL A 87 1.66 -4.73 -19.55
C VAL A 87 0.14 -4.76 -19.74
N LEU A 88 -0.48 -3.63 -20.08
CA LEU A 88 -1.91 -3.51 -20.39
C LEU A 88 -2.13 -2.96 -21.81
N GLN A 89 -1.16 -3.13 -22.72
CA GLN A 89 -1.26 -2.64 -24.09
C GLN A 89 -2.52 -3.18 -24.79
N GLY A 90 -3.25 -2.28 -25.48
CA GLY A 90 -4.51 -2.62 -26.14
C GLY A 90 -5.73 -2.72 -25.21
N CYS A 91 -5.57 -2.60 -23.89
CA CYS A 91 -6.70 -2.45 -22.98
C CYS A 91 -7.25 -1.02 -23.04
N LYS A 92 -8.54 -0.86 -23.35
CA LYS A 92 -9.29 0.38 -23.09
C LYS A 92 -10.17 0.22 -21.85
N LEU A 93 -9.99 1.08 -20.85
CA LEU A 93 -10.59 0.98 -19.52
C LEU A 93 -11.58 2.12 -19.24
N VAL A 94 -12.64 1.83 -18.48
CA VAL A 94 -13.52 2.84 -17.88
C VAL A 94 -13.75 2.54 -16.40
N PHE A 95 -13.57 3.54 -15.54
CA PHE A 95 -13.77 3.40 -14.10
C PHE A 95 -15.23 3.70 -13.69
N SER A 96 -15.74 2.95 -12.69
CA SER A 96 -17.09 3.11 -12.13
C SER A 96 -17.11 3.00 -10.59
N ARG A 97 -17.55 4.07 -9.91
CA ARG A 97 -17.56 4.24 -8.43
C ARG A 97 -16.20 4.05 -7.73
N VAL A 98 -15.09 4.00 -8.46
CA VAL A 98 -13.72 3.94 -7.91
C VAL A 98 -13.26 5.31 -7.36
N PHE A 99 -13.84 6.42 -7.86
CA PHE A 99 -13.39 7.79 -7.56
C PHE A 99 -14.44 8.63 -6.82
N PRO A 100 -14.03 9.61 -5.99
CA PRO A 100 -14.93 10.62 -5.42
C PRO A 100 -15.66 11.42 -6.50
N ARG A 101 -16.95 11.73 -6.29
CA ARG A 101 -17.84 12.37 -7.29
C ARG A 101 -17.39 13.74 -7.82
N HIS A 102 -16.46 14.40 -7.14
CA HIS A 102 -15.97 15.75 -7.46
C HIS A 102 -14.47 15.77 -7.82
N ALA A 103 -13.79 14.62 -7.82
CA ALA A 103 -12.40 14.51 -8.24
C ALA A 103 -12.30 14.29 -9.76
N ARG A 104 -11.30 14.87 -10.42
CA ARG A 104 -11.04 14.59 -11.85
C ARG A 104 -10.44 13.18 -11.98
N PRO A 105 -11.02 12.27 -12.79
CA PRO A 105 -10.51 10.91 -12.96
C PRO A 105 -9.02 10.82 -13.34
N GLN A 106 -8.54 11.76 -14.17
CA GLN A 106 -7.17 11.82 -14.68
C GLN A 106 -6.13 12.16 -13.59
N ASP A 107 -6.54 12.82 -12.50
CA ASP A 107 -5.65 13.07 -11.37
C ASP A 107 -5.49 11.83 -10.47
N GLN A 108 -6.37 10.83 -10.61
CA GLN A 108 -6.43 9.70 -9.69
C GLN A 108 -5.28 8.72 -9.96
N PHE A 109 -4.61 8.29 -8.90
CA PHE A 109 -3.41 7.45 -8.97
C PHE A 109 -3.59 6.20 -9.84
N ILE A 110 -4.66 5.41 -9.64
CA ILE A 110 -4.93 4.19 -10.42
C ILE A 110 -5.29 4.46 -11.90
N TRP A 111 -5.73 5.68 -12.26
CA TRP A 111 -5.88 6.09 -13.67
C TRP A 111 -4.51 6.27 -14.30
N LYS A 112 -3.64 7.08 -13.68
CA LYS A 112 -2.25 7.31 -14.14
C LYS A 112 -1.46 6.00 -14.21
N MET A 113 -1.59 5.14 -13.20
CA MET A 113 -1.00 3.80 -13.17
C MET A 113 -1.42 2.97 -14.38
N ALA A 114 -2.71 2.95 -14.73
CA ALA A 114 -3.19 2.19 -15.88
C ALA A 114 -2.64 2.74 -17.21
N GLU A 115 -2.52 4.06 -17.36
CA GLU A 115 -1.93 4.70 -18.55
C GLU A 115 -0.40 4.47 -18.63
N GLN A 116 0.31 4.49 -17.51
CA GLN A 116 1.71 4.08 -17.42
C GLN A 116 1.92 2.60 -17.80
N LEU A 117 0.92 1.75 -17.53
CA LEU A 117 0.89 0.36 -17.98
C LEU A 117 0.40 0.19 -19.44
N GLY A 118 0.18 1.28 -20.18
CA GLY A 118 -0.21 1.26 -21.60
C GLY A 118 -1.68 0.99 -21.89
N ALA A 119 -2.56 1.07 -20.89
CA ALA A 119 -3.99 1.08 -21.10
C ALA A 119 -4.48 2.49 -21.51
N VAL A 120 -5.50 2.55 -22.37
CA VAL A 120 -6.20 3.80 -22.69
C VAL A 120 -7.38 3.98 -21.74
N CYS A 121 -7.30 4.98 -20.85
CA CYS A 121 -8.37 5.27 -19.90
C CYS A 121 -9.41 6.24 -20.48
N CYS A 122 -10.69 6.01 -20.18
CA CYS A 122 -11.81 6.82 -20.68
C CYS A 122 -12.86 7.09 -19.59
N THR A 123 -13.54 8.23 -19.70
CA THR A 123 -14.61 8.62 -18.78
C THR A 123 -15.89 7.83 -19.02
N ASP A 124 -16.16 7.46 -20.27
CA ASP A 124 -17.45 6.95 -20.73
C ASP A 124 -17.30 5.68 -21.58
N VAL A 125 -18.38 4.90 -21.68
CA VAL A 125 -18.37 3.57 -22.33
C VAL A 125 -18.74 3.64 -23.81
N ASP A 126 -17.94 2.99 -24.65
CA ASP A 126 -18.16 2.84 -26.08
C ASP A 126 -17.81 1.42 -26.55
N SER A 127 -18.06 1.10 -27.82
CA SER A 127 -17.83 -0.24 -28.39
C SER A 127 -16.37 -0.72 -28.33
N THR A 128 -15.40 0.19 -28.25
CA THR A 128 -13.96 -0.09 -28.16
C THR A 128 -13.48 -0.33 -26.73
N VAL A 129 -14.26 0.03 -25.71
CA VAL A 129 -13.95 -0.28 -24.30
C VAL A 129 -13.86 -1.79 -24.10
N THR A 130 -12.81 -2.23 -23.40
CA THR A 130 -12.49 -3.65 -23.19
C THR A 130 -12.81 -4.12 -21.77
N HIS A 131 -12.58 -3.25 -20.77
CA HIS A 131 -12.83 -3.53 -19.36
C HIS A 131 -13.56 -2.35 -18.70
N VAL A 132 -14.45 -2.66 -17.76
CA VAL A 132 -14.95 -1.70 -16.76
C VAL A 132 -14.35 -2.07 -15.41
N VAL A 133 -13.65 -1.11 -14.80
CA VAL A 133 -13.03 -1.26 -13.48
C VAL A 133 -13.99 -0.70 -12.43
N ALA A 134 -14.51 -1.55 -11.54
CA ALA A 134 -15.59 -1.16 -10.62
C ALA A 134 -15.48 -1.82 -9.24
N VAL A 135 -16.04 -1.15 -8.24
CA VAL A 135 -16.25 -1.70 -6.88
C VAL A 135 -17.69 -2.16 -6.63
N ASP A 136 -18.57 -1.99 -7.62
CA ASP A 136 -20.01 -2.23 -7.53
C ASP A 136 -20.59 -2.66 -8.90
N PRO A 137 -21.12 -3.89 -9.02
CA PRO A 137 -21.64 -4.41 -10.28
C PRO A 137 -23.03 -3.84 -10.64
N GLY A 138 -23.72 -3.19 -9.69
CA GLY A 138 -25.02 -2.56 -9.91
C GLY A 138 -24.96 -1.25 -10.71
N THR A 139 -23.77 -0.70 -10.94
CA THR A 139 -23.59 0.56 -11.69
C THR A 139 -23.88 0.42 -13.18
N ASP A 140 -24.40 1.48 -13.82
CA ASP A 140 -24.80 1.45 -15.24
C ASP A 140 -23.65 1.03 -16.17
N LYS A 141 -22.42 1.48 -15.86
CA LYS A 141 -21.19 1.06 -16.57
C LYS A 141 -20.88 -0.43 -16.38
N ALA A 142 -21.04 -0.97 -15.18
CA ALA A 142 -20.81 -2.39 -14.91
C ALA A 142 -21.88 -3.27 -15.56
N GLN A 143 -23.16 -2.86 -15.48
CA GLN A 143 -24.25 -3.50 -16.22
C GLN A 143 -24.03 -3.43 -17.73
N TRP A 144 -23.54 -2.30 -18.26
CA TRP A 144 -23.17 -2.16 -19.67
C TRP A 144 -22.07 -3.14 -20.06
N ALA A 145 -21.05 -3.35 -19.23
CA ALA A 145 -19.98 -4.31 -19.50
C ALA A 145 -20.54 -5.75 -19.64
N ALA A 146 -21.37 -6.18 -18.69
CA ALA A 146 -22.03 -7.48 -18.73
C ALA A 146 -22.90 -7.65 -19.99
N ARG A 147 -23.72 -6.65 -20.35
CA ARG A 147 -24.57 -6.66 -21.56
C ARG A 147 -23.76 -6.72 -22.86
N ASN A 148 -22.59 -6.08 -22.90
CA ASN A 148 -21.72 -6.01 -24.09
C ASN A 148 -20.58 -7.04 -24.08
N LYS A 149 -20.62 -8.04 -23.19
CA LYS A 149 -19.59 -9.08 -23.02
C LYS A 149 -18.16 -8.51 -22.86
N LYS A 150 -18.04 -7.40 -22.13
CA LYS A 150 -16.77 -6.77 -21.74
C LYS A 150 -16.38 -7.24 -20.34
N PHE A 151 -15.09 -7.21 -20.03
CA PHE A 151 -14.60 -7.61 -18.71
C PHE A 151 -15.09 -6.63 -17.63
N LEU A 152 -15.50 -7.16 -16.48
CA LEU A 152 -15.91 -6.39 -15.30
C LEU A 152 -15.02 -6.81 -14.13
N VAL A 153 -14.05 -5.94 -13.80
CA VAL A 153 -12.96 -6.28 -12.87
C VAL A 153 -12.89 -5.29 -11.70
N HIS A 154 -12.41 -5.78 -10.56
CA HIS A 154 -12.14 -4.97 -9.38
C HIS A 154 -10.84 -4.14 -9.56
N PRO A 155 -10.70 -2.91 -9.02
CA PRO A 155 -9.46 -2.10 -9.04
C PRO A 155 -8.16 -2.87 -8.81
N ARG A 156 -8.19 -3.83 -7.87
CA ARG A 156 -7.13 -4.82 -7.58
C ARG A 156 -6.53 -5.52 -8.80
N TRP A 157 -7.21 -5.61 -9.94
CA TRP A 157 -6.67 -6.13 -11.19
C TRP A 157 -5.55 -5.23 -11.76
N VAL A 158 -5.78 -3.91 -11.79
CA VAL A 158 -4.77 -2.92 -12.22
C VAL A 158 -3.62 -2.88 -11.21
N GLU A 159 -3.93 -2.85 -9.91
CA GLU A 159 -2.95 -2.88 -8.82
C GLU A 159 -2.06 -4.14 -8.91
N ALA A 160 -2.65 -5.31 -9.18
CA ALA A 160 -1.93 -6.57 -9.29
C ALA A 160 -1.10 -6.69 -10.57
N ALA A 161 -1.52 -6.05 -11.67
CA ALA A 161 -0.74 -5.92 -12.89
C ALA A 161 0.44 -4.97 -12.71
N ASN A 162 0.24 -3.84 -12.00
CA ASN A 162 1.29 -2.90 -11.64
C ASN A 162 2.36 -3.52 -10.73
N PHE A 163 1.96 -4.39 -9.80
CA PHE A 163 2.88 -5.10 -8.91
C PHE A 163 3.67 -6.23 -9.60
N ARG A 164 3.14 -6.82 -10.68
CA ARG A 164 3.74 -7.99 -11.36
C ARG A 164 4.38 -7.70 -12.71
N TRP A 165 4.19 -6.48 -13.23
CA TRP A 165 4.51 -6.08 -14.61
C TRP A 165 4.03 -7.12 -15.64
N HIS A 166 2.80 -7.60 -15.44
CA HIS A 166 2.17 -8.60 -16.30
C HIS A 166 0.64 -8.48 -16.22
N ARG A 167 -0.06 -8.58 -17.36
CA ARG A 167 -1.53 -8.62 -17.38
C ARG A 167 -2.03 -9.78 -16.54
N GLN A 168 -2.96 -9.52 -15.63
CA GLN A 168 -3.54 -10.57 -14.79
C GLN A 168 -4.80 -11.15 -15.44
N PRO A 169 -5.11 -12.45 -15.26
CA PRO A 169 -6.38 -13.01 -15.74
C PRO A 169 -7.56 -12.32 -15.03
N GLU A 170 -8.50 -11.79 -15.81
CA GLU A 170 -9.59 -10.94 -15.34
C GLU A 170 -10.54 -11.68 -14.37
N GLU A 171 -10.70 -13.00 -14.55
CA GLU A 171 -11.53 -13.88 -13.71
C GLU A 171 -11.05 -14.00 -12.26
N ASN A 172 -9.78 -13.69 -11.98
CA ASN A 172 -9.23 -13.67 -10.62
C ASN A 172 -9.62 -12.41 -9.82
N PHE A 173 -10.25 -11.43 -10.46
CA PHE A 173 -10.58 -10.13 -9.87
C PHE A 173 -12.06 -9.75 -10.05
N PRO A 174 -13.02 -10.63 -9.72
CA PRO A 174 -14.44 -10.36 -9.90
C PRO A 174 -14.91 -9.22 -8.99
N VAL A 175 -15.88 -8.43 -9.46
CA VAL A 175 -16.53 -7.40 -8.65
C VAL A 175 -17.63 -8.04 -7.80
N PRO A 176 -17.52 -8.07 -6.45
CA PRO A 176 -18.51 -8.73 -5.60
C PRO A 176 -19.82 -7.92 -5.56
N PRO A 177 -20.99 -8.58 -5.43
CA PRO A 177 -22.24 -7.88 -5.20
C PRO A 177 -22.23 -7.15 -3.85
N LEU A 178 -22.80 -5.95 -3.79
CA LEU A 178 -22.98 -5.22 -2.55
C LEU A 178 -23.89 -6.03 -1.61
N LYS A 179 -23.39 -6.34 -0.40
CA LYS A 179 -24.22 -6.93 0.66
C LYS A 179 -25.25 -5.89 1.10
N GLU A 180 -26.53 -6.23 0.99
CA GLU A 180 -27.60 -5.39 1.51
C GLU A 180 -27.44 -5.21 3.02
N LYS A 181 -27.36 -3.95 3.48
CA LYS A 181 -27.46 -3.65 4.91
C LYS A 181 -28.93 -3.83 5.31
N GLY A 182 -29.24 -5.00 5.85
CA GLY A 182 -30.59 -5.33 6.34
C GLY A 182 -31.13 -4.25 7.28
N LYS A 183 -32.18 -3.57 6.84
CA LYS A 183 -33.01 -2.73 7.71
C LYS A 183 -33.97 -3.63 8.46
N ASP A 184 -33.63 -4.01 9.69
CA ASP A 184 -34.63 -4.56 10.61
C ASP A 184 -34.23 -4.40 12.08
N LYS A 185 -34.91 -3.48 12.77
CA LYS A 185 -35.56 -3.65 14.09
C LYS A 185 -35.82 -2.30 14.75
N GLU A 186 -36.99 -1.73 14.49
CA GLU A 186 -37.68 -0.89 15.48
C GLU A 186 -39.17 -1.23 15.49
N ARG A 187 -39.74 -1.32 16.70
CA ARG A 187 -41.07 -1.86 17.03
C ARG A 187 -41.24 -3.37 16.71
N SER A 188 -42.11 -4.08 17.42
CA SER A 188 -43.05 -3.65 18.48
C SER A 188 -42.73 -4.23 19.86
N LYS A 189 -43.10 -3.48 20.91
CA LYS A 189 -43.37 -4.06 22.23
C LYS A 189 -44.72 -4.79 22.21
N ASP A 190 -45.20 -5.16 23.39
CA ASP A 190 -46.59 -5.52 23.69
C ASP A 190 -47.02 -6.94 23.28
N LYS A 191 -46.68 -7.91 24.13
CA LYS A 191 -47.67 -8.79 24.76
C LYS A 191 -47.09 -9.42 26.03
N GLU A 192 -47.80 -9.23 27.14
CA GLU A 192 -47.40 -9.71 28.46
C GLU A 192 -48.46 -10.66 29.03
N ASN A 193 -47.98 -11.72 29.69
CA ASN A 193 -48.64 -12.50 30.75
C ASN A 193 -49.76 -13.53 30.45
N VAL A 194 -50.01 -14.32 31.52
CA VAL A 194 -50.99 -15.41 31.70
C VAL A 194 -50.61 -16.73 31.00
N VAL A 195 -50.31 -17.87 31.65
CA VAL A 195 -50.03 -18.28 33.06
C VAL A 195 -49.38 -19.70 32.98
N GLY A 196 -48.71 -20.35 33.95
CA GLY A 196 -48.37 -20.08 35.36
C GLY A 196 -48.58 -21.34 36.24
N VAL A 197 -47.86 -21.47 37.39
CA VAL A 197 -47.95 -22.55 38.42
C VAL A 197 -47.41 -23.93 37.95
N GLU A 198 -46.59 -24.74 38.65
CA GLU A 198 -45.70 -24.76 39.85
C GLU A 198 -44.75 -26.02 39.68
N LYS A 199 -43.69 -26.44 40.42
CA LYS A 199 -42.79 -26.03 41.55
C LYS A 199 -41.96 -27.28 41.95
N VAL A 200 -41.20 -27.24 43.08
CA VAL A 200 -40.61 -28.41 43.82
C VAL A 200 -39.45 -29.15 43.10
N THR A 201 -38.28 -29.51 43.68
CA THR A 201 -37.51 -29.14 44.92
C THR A 201 -36.04 -29.61 44.80
N GLY A 202 -35.11 -28.94 45.50
CA GLY A 202 -33.80 -29.48 45.97
C GLY A 202 -32.67 -29.62 44.93
N GLN A 203 -31.40 -29.83 45.30
CA GLN A 203 -30.67 -29.51 46.56
C GLN A 203 -29.15 -29.60 46.29
N ASP A 204 -28.36 -28.75 46.95
CA ASP A 204 -26.92 -28.83 47.28
C ASP A 204 -25.91 -29.58 46.36
N LYS A 205 -24.84 -28.89 45.90
CA LYS A 205 -23.54 -28.89 46.63
C LYS A 205 -22.40 -28.08 45.97
N ASP A 206 -21.59 -27.58 46.89
CA ASP A 206 -20.28 -26.91 46.83
C ASP A 206 -19.29 -27.38 45.74
N ASN A 207 -18.52 -26.43 45.20
CA ASN A 207 -17.10 -26.34 45.58
C ASN A 207 -16.53 -24.92 45.38
N ALA A 208 -15.48 -24.57 46.13
CA ALA A 208 -14.62 -23.40 45.92
C ALA A 208 -13.26 -23.88 45.30
N ILE A 209 -12.08 -23.24 45.32
CA ILE A 209 -11.42 -22.27 46.22
C ILE A 209 -10.34 -21.49 45.41
N ALA A 210 -10.16 -20.19 45.72
CA ALA A 210 -8.99 -19.35 45.40
C ALA A 210 -8.64 -19.14 43.88
N GLY A 211 -7.74 -18.21 43.51
CA GLY A 211 -6.93 -17.32 44.35
C GLY A 211 -6.70 -15.94 43.72
N ARG A 212 -6.50 -14.94 44.59
CA ARG A 212 -6.32 -13.53 44.29
C ARG A 212 -4.87 -13.15 44.53
N GLU A 213 -4.23 -12.45 43.60
CA GLU A 213 -3.34 -11.36 43.99
C GLU A 213 -3.10 -10.32 42.89
N LYS A 214 -2.72 -9.11 43.32
CA LYS A 214 -2.22 -8.01 42.47
C LYS A 214 -0.73 -7.89 42.73
N ALA A 215 0.03 -7.52 41.70
CA ALA A 215 1.31 -6.84 41.88
C ALA A 215 1.20 -5.44 41.27
N GLN A 216 1.72 -4.44 41.98
CA GLN A 216 1.82 -3.06 41.53
C GLN A 216 3.30 -2.73 41.36
N GLU A 217 3.63 -1.89 40.37
CA GLU A 217 4.55 -0.76 40.51
C GLU A 217 5.85 -0.93 41.34
N ASN A 218 7.00 -0.74 40.67
CA ASN A 218 8.14 -0.03 41.26
C ASN A 218 9.01 0.59 40.15
N ALA A 219 9.63 1.73 40.43
CA ALA A 219 10.42 2.47 39.46
C ALA A 219 11.61 3.19 40.12
N VAL A 220 12.75 3.22 39.42
CA VAL A 220 14.01 3.92 39.77
C VAL A 220 14.66 3.40 41.09
N PRO A 221 15.99 3.62 41.37
CA PRO A 221 16.67 4.91 41.39
C PRO A 221 17.90 5.04 40.48
N SER A 222 18.34 6.29 40.36
CA SER A 222 19.56 6.75 39.67
C SER A 222 20.86 6.36 40.38
N HIS A 223 21.93 6.16 39.61
CA HIS A 223 23.31 6.34 40.07
C HIS A 223 24.10 7.17 39.05
N ALA A 224 24.69 8.28 39.49
CA ALA A 224 25.51 9.17 38.66
C ALA A 224 26.61 9.84 39.50
N THR A 225 27.77 9.20 39.62
CA THR A 225 28.97 9.78 40.25
C THR A 225 30.23 9.25 39.55
N THR A 226 31.03 10.12 38.97
CA THR A 226 32.51 10.06 38.95
C THR A 226 33.04 11.42 38.47
N THR A 227 34.09 11.92 39.12
CA THR A 227 34.70 13.22 38.90
C THR A 227 36.11 13.09 38.34
N ALA A 228 36.47 13.89 37.34
CA ALA A 228 37.87 14.26 37.05
C ALA A 228 37.94 15.54 36.21
N GLY A 229 38.82 16.46 36.60
CA GLY A 229 39.42 17.48 35.72
C GLY A 229 40.93 17.20 35.58
N PRO A 230 41.81 18.17 35.24
CA PRO A 230 41.57 19.63 35.12
C PRO A 230 41.96 20.22 33.74
N THR A 231 41.98 21.55 33.66
CA THR A 231 42.35 22.38 32.50
C THR A 231 43.78 22.94 32.59
N ASP A 232 44.37 23.27 31.44
CA ASP A 232 45.46 24.22 31.16
C ASP A 232 46.56 24.47 32.20
N SER A 233 47.80 24.04 31.88
CA SER A 233 48.97 24.92 31.64
C SER A 233 50.13 24.13 31.00
#